data_AF-A0A944VA80-F1
#
_entry.id   AF-A0A944VA80-F1
#
_cell.length_a   1.000
_cell.length_b   1.000
_cell.length_c   1.000
_cell.angle_alpha   90.00
_cell.angle_beta   90.00
_cell.angle_gamma   90.00
#
_symmetry.space_group_name_H-M   'P 1'
#
loop_
_entity.id
_entity.type
_entity.pdbx_description
1 polymer ?
#
loop_
_entity_poly.entity_id
_entity_poly.type
_entity_poly.pdbx_seq_one_letter_code
_entity_poly.pdbx_strand_id
1 'polypeptide(L)' 'MARIWKQLQALLEPPRHPGDAKKPVNPIDAELQAAKAAWQGEQSIVAATRYITLLELSNRTR' A
#
# COMPACT_ATOMS: atom_id res chain seq x y z
N MET A 1 -3.91 -21.54 -36.19
CA MET A 1 -4.97 -20.93 -35.35
C MET A 1 -4.45 -20.27 -34.07
N ALA A 2 -3.60 -20.92 -33.26
CA ALA A 2 -3.16 -20.38 -31.96
C ALA A 2 -2.40 -19.03 -32.00
N ARG A 3 -1.69 -18.73 -33.10
CA ARG A 3 -0.85 -17.52 -33.23
C ARG A 3 -1.69 -16.25 -33.44
N ILE A 4 -2.75 -16.34 -34.25
CA ILE A 4 -3.69 -15.24 -34.53
C ILE A 4 -4.48 -14.92 -33.27
N TRP A 5 -4.92 -15.94 -32.52
CA TRP A 5 -5.62 -15.77 -31.26
C TRP A 5 -4.77 -15.03 -30.21
N LYS A 6 -3.49 -15.37 -30.08
CA LYS A 6 -2.56 -14.66 -29.19
C LYS A 6 -2.33 -13.20 -29.58
N GLN A 7 -2.29 -12.91 -30.89
CA GLN A 7 -2.15 -11.52 -31.38
C GLN A 7 -3.41 -10.70 -31.10
N LEU A 8 -4.60 -11.27 -31.33
CA LEU A 8 -5.88 -10.64 -30.96
C LEU A 8 -5.97 -10.39 -29.45
N GLN A 9 -5.54 -11.34 -28.63
CA GLN A 9 -5.53 -11.19 -27.18
C GLN A 9 -4.60 -10.06 -26.72
N ALA A 10 -3.42 -9.92 -27.33
CA ALA A 10 -2.50 -8.83 -27.03
C ALA A 10 -3.01 -7.44 -27.49
N LEU A 11 -3.86 -7.38 -28.51
CA LEU A 11 -4.49 -6.14 -29.00
C LEU A 11 -5.71 -5.73 -28.15
N LEU A 12 -6.36 -6.69 -27.50
CA LEU A 12 -7.53 -6.48 -26.64
C LEU A 12 -7.15 -6.27 -25.17
N GLU A 13 -5.94 -6.65 -24.76
CA GLU A 13 -5.43 -6.31 -23.43
C GLU A 13 -5.22 -4.80 -23.34
N PRO A 14 -5.85 -4.11 -22.37
CA PRO A 14 -5.63 -2.68 -22.19
C PRO A 14 -4.14 -2.41 -21.97
N PRO A 15 -3.59 -1.32 -22.54
CA PRO A 15 -2.18 -1.02 -22.43
C PRO A 15 -1.80 -0.88 -20.97
N ARG A 16 -0.95 -1.80 -20.47
CA ARG A 16 -0.43 -1.76 -19.11
C ARG A 16 0.39 -0.49 -18.96
N HIS A 17 -0.17 0.53 -18.31
CA HIS A 17 0.59 1.70 -17.96
C HIS A 17 1.59 1.30 -16.86
N PRO A 18 2.86 1.73 -16.88
CA PRO A 18 3.81 1.40 -15.81
C PRO A 18 3.36 1.87 -14.42
N GLY A 19 2.32 2.73 -14.34
CA GLY A 19 1.63 3.09 -13.10
C GLY A 19 0.68 2.01 -12.55
N ASP A 20 0.14 1.13 -13.39
CA ASP A 20 -0.84 0.10 -13.00
C ASP A 20 -0.20 -1.06 -12.22
N ALA A 21 1.13 -1.19 -12.31
CA ALA A 21 1.90 -2.21 -11.58
C ALA A 21 2.21 -1.81 -10.13
N LYS A 22 1.94 -0.56 -9.73
CA LYS A 22 2.18 -0.13 -8.34
C LYS A 22 1.06 -0.68 -7.47
N LYS A 23 1.41 -1.59 -6.56
CA LYS A 23 0.52 -1.98 -5.46
C LYS A 23 0.00 -0.69 -4.80
N PRO A 24 -1.31 -0.58 -4.51
CA PRO A 24 -1.82 0.53 -3.73
C PRO A 24 -1.09 0.52 -2.38
N VAL A 25 -0.16 1.46 -2.20
CA VAL A 25 0.52 1.64 -0.92
C VAL A 25 -0.50 2.32 -0.03
N ASN A 26 -0.92 1.63 1.03
CA ASN A 26 -1.81 2.25 2.01
C ASN A 26 -1.04 3.41 2.67
N PRO A 27 -1.47 4.68 2.52
CA PRO A 27 -0.75 5.82 3.09
C PRO A 27 -0.61 5.71 4.61
N ILE A 28 -1.49 4.95 5.27
CA ILE A 28 -1.47 4.69 6.71
C ILE A 28 -0.25 3.85 7.11
N ASP A 29 0.24 2.94 6.26
CA ASP A 29 1.34 2.05 6.61
C ASP A 29 2.66 2.82 6.79
N ALA A 30 2.90 3.85 5.97
CA ALA A 30 4.07 4.72 6.10
C ALA A 30 4.04 5.52 7.42
N GLU A 31 2.89 6.11 7.74
CA GLU A 31 2.67 6.85 8.98
C GLU A 31 2.79 5.96 10.22
N LEU A 32 2.27 4.73 10.15
CA LEU A 32 2.34 3.76 11.25
C LEU A 32 3.79 3.36 11.56
N GLN A 33 4.62 3.14 10.53
CA GLN A 33 6.05 2.86 10.71
C GLN A 33 6.79 4.05 11.35
N ALA A 34 6.50 5.28 10.91
CA ALA A 34 7.07 6.48 11.49
C ALA A 34 6.67 6.65 12.97
N ALA A 35 5.39 6.42 13.29
CA ALA A 35 4.90 6.48 14.66
C ALA A 35 5.50 5.39 15.55
N LYS A 36 5.70 4.18 15.02
CA LYS A 36 6.39 3.09 15.72
C LYS A 36 7.84 3.46 16.06
N ALA A 37 8.57 4.00 15.10
CA ALA A 37 9.96 4.43 15.31
C ALA A 37 10.05 5.55 16.36
N ALA A 38 9.12 6.52 16.31
CA ALA A 38 9.04 7.59 17.31
C ALA A 38 8.77 7.04 18.72
N TRP A 39 7.84 6.09 18.87
CA TRP A 39 7.58 5.43 20.16
C TRP A 39 8.81 4.68 20.67
N GLN A 40 9.52 3.95 19.81
CA GLN A 40 10.70 3.19 20.21
C GLN A 40 11.87 4.10 20.64
N GLY A 41 11.99 5.29 20.05
CA GLY A 41 13.06 6.25 20.37
C GLY A 41 12.77 7.09 21.62
N GLU A 42 11.63 7.77 21.67
CA GLU A 42 11.32 8.76 22.71
C GLU A 42 10.54 8.15 23.88
N GLN A 43 9.79 7.06 23.65
CA GLN A 43 8.87 6.44 24.62
C GLN A 43 7.92 7.43 25.31
N SER A 44 7.49 8.47 24.57
CA SER A 44 6.55 9.48 25.06
C SER A 44 5.09 9.02 24.92
N ILE A 45 4.22 9.48 25.82
CA ILE A 45 2.77 9.22 25.78
C ILE A 45 2.15 9.68 24.46
N VAL A 46 2.65 10.80 23.92
CA VAL A 46 2.20 11.34 22.62
C VAL A 46 2.54 10.39 21.48
N ALA A 47 3.78 9.86 21.45
CA ALA A 47 4.19 8.90 20.44
C ALA A 47 3.43 7.57 20.56
N ALA A 48 3.20 7.08 21.79
CA ALA A 48 2.37 5.89 22.02
C ALA A 48 0.94 6.06 21.50
N THR A 49 0.30 7.18 21.86
CA THR A 49 -1.08 7.49 21.45
C THR A 49 -1.17 7.54 19.93
N ARG A 50 -0.24 8.25 19.27
CA ARG A 50 -0.18 8.31 17.80
C ARG A 50 -0.03 6.92 17.17
N TYR A 51 0.87 6.08 17.70
CA TYR A 51 1.07 4.73 17.19
C TYR A 51 -0.18 3.86 17.35
N ILE A 52 -0.83 3.87 18.52
CA ILE A 52 -2.04 3.10 18.78
C ILE A 52 -3.19 3.54 17.88
N THR A 53 -3.43 4.84 17.74
CA THR A 53 -4.50 5.36 16.87
C THR A 53 -4.29 4.96 15.41
N LEU A 54 -3.06 5.05 14.90
CA LEU A 54 -2.75 4.62 13.53
C LEU A 54 -2.89 3.10 13.35
N LEU A 55 -2.57 2.32 14.38
CA LEU A 55 -2.72 0.87 14.36
C LEU A 55 -4.21 0.47 14.28
N GLU A 56 -5.07 1.09 15.08
CA GLU A 56 -6.52 0.87 15.04
C GLU A 56 -7.12 1.27 13.69
N LEU A 57 -6.68 2.41 13.15
CA LEU A 57 -7.15 2.88 11.85
C LEU A 57 -6.73 1.91 10.73
N SER A 58 -5.47 1.46 10.73
CA SER A 58 -4.98 0.46 9.77
C SER A 58 -5.79 -0.83 9.81
N ASN A 59 -6.10 -1.34 11.02
CA ASN A 59 -6.91 -2.55 11.21
C ASN A 59 -8.36 -2.40 10.71
N ARG A 60 -8.95 -1.20 10.77
CA ARG A 60 -10.31 -0.96 10.24
C ARG A 60 -10.36 -0.84 8.72
N THR A 61 -9.26 -0.42 8.10
CA THR A 61 -9.15 -0.28 6.64
C THR A 61 -8.71 -1.55 5.90
N ARG A 62 -8.41 -2.63 6.64
CA ARG A 62 -8.11 -3.96 6.08
C ARG A 62 -9.36 -4.82 6.08
#